data_AF-A0A1F9PJK0-F1
#
_entry.id   AF-A0A1F9PJK0-F1
#
_cell.length_a   1.000
_cell.length_b   1.000
_cell.length_c   1.000
_cell.angle_alpha   90.00
_cell.angle_beta   90.00
_cell.angle_gamma   90.00
#
_symmetry.space_group_name_H-M   'P 1'
#
loop_
_entity.id
_entity.type
_entity.pdbx_description
1 polymer ?
#
loop_
_entity_poly.entity_id
_entity_poly.type
_entity_poly.pdbx_seq_one_letter_code
_entity_poly.pdbx_strand_id
1 'polypeptide(L)'
;MIPYISLAQGAGGIMATPYIITISSEKGGVGKTTVATNLAIYLKALQEDLPVTLFSFDNHFSVDKMFRIGKSQPAGNIAEFFAGRPLRELIELGQFGVQFISSHRDLAPLRHSLQSPDILTRLLAANDLPGVIIIDTRPDLDPLTGNALYAADRVIVPVKDMPSLENCRNLYAFFDQHGLSRKALQLLPCLIDSRVRFEGPFKDSSQLLKAYAINRGYRCFNGHISKSPKVDSLNTNPEGKIYPILTHGRGTEVHAQFTQLAQQVLDDFRMERNFRLDTVRLETGRQEVSRAGALALRKAQLRTDCALCGRTVIDSGEIAEVGYYWEVNDGTAAGMLDEGCFSASIFQHFFRSSRELPADDPLRELFRESTQRSYFALCQPPETRGHFRQQLAFYRFDDEGLMLSRKVIDPPASPGQLGRLLELIQDDGRRLGEKFLILRRVDSDFADAILLEENHLRLRQATERITQQLRPR
;
A
#
# COMPACT_ATOMS: atom_id res chain seq x y z
N MET A 1 13.58 -3.66 -8.81
CA MET A 1 14.30 -3.16 -7.61
C MET A 1 13.32 -2.30 -6.83
N ILE A 2 12.47 -2.93 -6.02
CA ILE A 2 11.56 -2.26 -5.10
C ILE A 2 12.43 -1.95 -3.87
N PRO A 3 12.51 -0.70 -3.39
CA PRO A 3 13.37 -0.40 -2.25
C PRO A 3 12.81 -1.18 -1.05
N TYR A 4 13.64 -2.10 -0.56
CA TYR A 4 13.53 -2.70 0.74
C TYR A 4 13.37 -1.53 1.73
N ILE A 5 12.19 -1.38 2.31
CA ILE A 5 11.98 -0.40 3.38
C ILE A 5 12.84 -0.90 4.53
N SER A 6 14.04 -0.33 4.63
CA SER A 6 14.89 -0.43 5.80
C SER A 6 14.09 0.16 6.96
N LEU A 7 13.45 -0.71 7.74
CA LEU A 7 13.06 -0.37 9.08
C LEU A 7 14.37 -0.11 9.82
N ALA A 8 14.73 1.16 9.88
CA ALA A 8 15.75 1.66 10.76
C ALA A 8 15.46 1.11 12.15
N GLN A 9 16.25 0.11 12.56
CA GLN A 9 16.55 -0.10 13.96
C GLN A 9 17.29 1.16 14.43
N GLY A 10 16.52 2.15 14.87
CA GLY A 10 17.01 3.45 15.28
C GLY A 10 16.09 4.05 16.33
N ALA A 11 16.44 3.81 17.60
CA ALA A 11 15.87 4.40 18.82
C ALA A 11 14.37 4.12 19.09
N GLY A 12 14.07 3.57 20.26
CA GLY A 12 12.72 3.39 20.80
C GLY A 12 12.04 4.72 21.18
N GLY A 13 11.95 5.66 20.24
CA GLY A 13 11.14 6.87 20.32
C GLY A 13 9.79 6.65 19.62
N ILE A 14 8.71 7.14 20.22
CA ILE A 14 7.40 7.21 19.55
C ILE A 14 7.56 8.17 18.37
N MET A 15 7.44 7.67 17.13
CA MET A 15 7.39 8.55 15.95
C MET A 15 6.27 9.56 16.13
N ALA A 16 6.53 10.84 15.88
CA ALA A 16 5.52 11.85 15.92
C ALA A 16 4.48 11.58 14.82
N THR A 17 3.22 11.76 15.19
CA THR A 17 2.09 11.58 14.29
C THR A 17 1.40 12.91 14.09
N PRO A 18 1.25 13.39 12.84
CA PRO A 18 0.53 14.61 12.58
C PRO A 18 -0.97 14.37 12.62
N TYR A 19 -1.72 15.38 13.04
CA TYR A 19 -3.16 15.45 12.86
C TYR A 19 -3.50 16.02 11.48
N ILE A 20 -4.19 15.24 10.66
CA ILE A 20 -4.42 15.55 9.24
C ILE A 20 -5.82 16.14 9.06
N ILE A 21 -5.83 17.36 8.52
CA ILE A 21 -7.04 18.11 8.20
C ILE A 21 -7.13 18.26 6.69
N THR A 22 -8.14 17.66 6.07
CA THR A 22 -8.39 17.81 4.64
C THR A 22 -9.51 18.81 4.40
N ILE A 23 -9.26 19.83 3.58
CA ILE A 23 -10.28 20.80 3.16
C ILE A 23 -10.80 20.37 1.78
N SER A 24 -11.99 19.77 1.73
CA SER A 24 -12.51 19.16 0.51
C SER A 24 -13.98 19.49 0.23
N SER A 25 -14.28 19.69 -1.05
CA SER A 25 -15.60 19.96 -1.60
C SER A 25 -15.52 19.88 -3.12
N GLU A 26 -16.40 19.09 -3.73
CA GLU A 26 -16.53 18.95 -5.20
C GLU A 26 -17.14 20.19 -5.87
N LYS A 27 -17.47 21.24 -5.11
CA LYS A 27 -17.88 22.52 -5.70
C LYS A 27 -16.69 23.48 -5.74
N GLY A 28 -16.45 24.04 -6.92
CA GLY A 28 -15.51 25.15 -7.12
C GLY A 28 -15.98 26.44 -6.44
N GLY A 29 -15.03 27.22 -5.92
CA GLY A 29 -15.31 28.55 -5.38
C GLY A 29 -16.18 28.56 -4.11
N VAL A 30 -16.05 27.54 -3.25
CA VAL A 30 -16.64 27.50 -1.89
C VAL A 30 -15.70 28.03 -0.80
N GLY A 31 -14.46 28.40 -1.18
CA GLY A 31 -13.45 28.92 -0.26
C GLY A 31 -12.48 27.88 0.31
N LYS A 32 -12.29 26.70 -0.32
CA LYS A 32 -11.34 25.65 0.14
C LYS A 32 -9.95 26.20 0.44
N THR A 33 -9.27 26.75 -0.56
CA THR A 33 -7.94 27.34 -0.39
C THR A 33 -7.91 28.47 0.62
N THR A 34 -8.92 29.35 0.63
CA THR A 34 -9.02 30.43 1.63
C THR A 34 -9.10 29.87 3.05
N VAL A 35 -9.90 28.82 3.26
CA VAL A 35 -10.00 28.13 4.55
C VAL A 35 -8.68 27.45 4.89
N ALA A 36 -8.09 26.68 3.98
CA ALA A 36 -6.85 25.95 4.20
C ALA A 36 -5.70 26.88 4.62
N THR A 37 -5.46 27.94 3.83
CA THR A 37 -4.32 28.82 4.08
C THR A 37 -4.51 29.72 5.29
N ASN A 38 -5.71 30.27 5.51
CA ASN A 38 -5.95 31.09 6.70
C ASN A 38 -6.05 30.24 7.96
N LEU A 39 -6.63 29.04 7.91
CA LEU A 39 -6.62 28.14 9.07
C LEU A 39 -5.19 27.86 9.53
N ALA A 40 -4.26 27.57 8.60
CA ALA A 40 -2.85 27.35 8.93
C ALA A 40 -2.24 28.53 9.69
N ILE A 41 -2.48 29.76 9.20
CA ILE A 41 -1.95 30.99 9.78
C ILE A 41 -2.57 31.27 11.16
N TYR A 42 -3.87 31.04 11.34
CA TYR A 42 -4.52 31.25 12.63
C TYR A 42 -4.10 30.19 13.66
N LEU A 43 -3.87 28.93 13.25
CA LEU A 43 -3.31 27.92 14.14
C LEU A 43 -1.92 28.33 14.65
N LYS A 44 -1.04 28.82 13.76
CA LYS A 44 0.26 29.38 14.15
C LYS A 44 0.13 30.59 15.06
N ALA A 45 -0.85 31.47 14.82
CA ALA A 45 -1.07 32.66 15.64
C ALA A 45 -1.63 32.32 17.03
N LEU A 46 -2.44 31.26 17.17
CA LEU A 46 -2.97 30.80 18.45
C LEU A 46 -1.95 29.95 19.23
N GLN A 47 -1.05 29.25 18.53
CA GLN A 47 -0.01 28.42 19.15
C GLN A 47 1.27 28.47 18.31
N GLU A 48 2.19 29.37 18.69
CA GLU A 48 3.42 29.66 17.94
C GLU A 48 4.33 28.44 17.77
N ASP A 49 4.40 27.56 18.77
CA ASP A 49 5.26 26.37 18.72
C ASP A 49 4.63 25.18 17.97
N LEU A 50 3.36 25.27 17.56
CA LEU A 50 2.70 24.19 16.81
C LEU A 50 3.29 24.10 15.40
N PRO A 51 3.87 22.95 14.98
CA PRO A 51 4.21 22.75 13.58
C PRO A 51 2.93 22.64 12.74
N VAL A 52 2.84 23.44 11.69
CA VAL A 52 1.70 23.43 10.76
C VAL A 52 2.23 23.35 9.34
N THR A 53 1.91 22.27 8.64
CA THR A 53 2.36 22.03 7.26
C THR A 53 1.18 22.00 6.29
N LEU A 54 1.25 22.78 5.21
CA LEU A 54 0.21 22.82 4.18
C LEU A 54 0.62 22.06 2.92
N PHE A 55 -0.22 21.12 2.49
CA PHE A 55 -0.06 20.36 1.26
C PHE A 55 -1.05 20.88 0.21
N SER A 56 -0.54 21.35 -0.93
CA SER A 56 -1.39 21.82 -2.02
C SER A 56 -1.63 20.71 -3.04
N PHE A 57 -2.84 20.18 -3.09
CA PHE A 57 -3.27 19.17 -4.08
C PHE A 57 -4.00 19.82 -5.27
N ASP A 58 -3.94 21.14 -5.37
CA ASP A 58 -4.50 21.95 -6.44
C ASP A 58 -3.40 22.55 -7.31
N ASN A 59 -3.58 22.54 -8.63
CA ASN A 59 -2.62 23.13 -9.58
C ASN A 59 -2.59 24.67 -9.51
N HIS A 60 -3.46 25.27 -8.70
CA HIS A 60 -3.43 26.68 -8.41
C HIS A 60 -2.32 27.04 -7.39
N PHE A 61 -1.37 27.86 -7.81
CA PHE A 61 -0.22 28.34 -7.00
C PHE A 61 -0.59 29.32 -5.88
N SER A 62 -1.80 29.24 -5.32
CA SER A 62 -2.23 30.12 -4.22
C SER A 62 -1.41 29.94 -2.96
N VAL A 63 -1.09 28.68 -2.61
CA VAL A 63 -0.25 28.35 -1.46
C VAL A 63 1.14 28.97 -1.63
N ASP A 64 1.78 28.73 -2.79
CA ASP A 64 3.07 29.32 -3.12
C ASP A 64 3.04 30.86 -3.07
N LYS A 65 2.03 31.50 -3.67
CA LYS A 65 1.88 32.97 -3.68
C LYS A 65 1.68 33.57 -2.28
N MET A 66 1.15 32.80 -1.35
CA MET A 66 0.87 33.26 0.01
C MET A 66 2.06 33.04 0.95
N PHE A 67 2.74 31.90 0.84
CA PHE A 67 3.72 31.46 1.84
C PHE A 67 5.17 31.55 1.37
N ARG A 68 5.48 31.54 0.07
CA ARG A 68 6.87 31.52 -0.39
C ARG A 68 7.61 32.80 0.00
N ILE A 69 8.81 32.62 0.57
CA ILE A 69 9.70 33.71 0.95
C ILE A 69 10.68 33.94 -0.22
N GLY A 70 10.69 35.16 -0.77
CA GLY A 70 11.57 35.50 -1.89
C GLY A 70 11.14 34.89 -3.23
N LYS A 71 12.09 34.79 -4.17
CA LYS A 71 11.89 34.26 -5.54
C LYS A 71 12.66 32.96 -5.78
N SER A 72 12.93 32.18 -4.73
CA SER A 72 13.63 30.91 -4.85
C SER A 72 12.80 29.88 -5.63
N GLN A 73 13.51 29.00 -6.34
CA GLN A 73 12.92 27.79 -6.91
C GLN A 73 12.36 26.91 -5.78
N PRO A 74 11.23 26.20 -6.02
CA PRO A 74 10.73 25.19 -5.08
C PRO A 74 11.79 24.15 -4.72
N ALA A 75 11.84 23.75 -3.45
CA ALA A 75 12.72 22.65 -3.01
C ALA A 75 12.33 21.32 -3.66
N GLY A 76 11.03 21.18 -3.93
CA GLY A 76 10.38 20.12 -4.70
C GLY A 76 8.87 20.35 -4.62
N ASN A 77 8.09 19.33 -5.01
CA ASN A 77 6.63 19.44 -5.03
C ASN A 77 5.95 18.14 -4.60
N ILE A 78 4.63 18.20 -4.47
CA ILE A 78 3.85 17.04 -4.01
C ILE A 78 3.95 15.81 -4.93
N ALA A 79 4.17 15.98 -6.24
CA ALA A 79 4.33 14.84 -7.14
C ALA A 79 5.62 14.07 -6.87
N GLU A 80 6.69 14.78 -6.51
CA GLU A 80 7.95 14.14 -6.09
C GLU A 80 7.80 13.39 -4.77
N PHE A 81 6.96 13.88 -3.85
CA PHE A 81 6.63 13.14 -2.63
C PHE A 81 5.97 11.80 -2.94
N PHE A 82 4.98 11.80 -3.83
CA PHE A 82 4.34 10.57 -4.30
C PHE A 82 5.29 9.64 -5.09
N ALA A 83 6.34 10.20 -5.70
CA ALA A 83 7.41 9.44 -6.35
C ALA A 83 8.46 8.88 -5.37
N GLY A 84 8.30 9.11 -4.06
CA GLY A 84 9.17 8.55 -3.01
C GLY A 84 10.32 9.47 -2.57
N ARG A 85 10.36 10.73 -3.01
CA ARG A 85 11.35 11.68 -2.50
C ARG A 85 11.08 11.97 -1.01
N PRO A 86 12.12 12.01 -0.13
CA PRO A 86 11.92 12.18 1.30
C PRO A 86 11.16 13.46 1.65
N LEU A 87 10.14 13.36 2.50
CA LEU A 87 9.25 14.48 2.83
C LEU A 87 10.00 15.70 3.38
N ARG A 88 11.01 15.46 4.23
CA ARG A 88 11.87 16.50 4.82
C ARG A 88 12.62 17.37 3.81
N GLU A 89 12.87 16.86 2.61
CA GLU A 89 13.56 17.61 1.54
C GLU A 89 12.60 18.50 0.74
N LEU A 90 11.30 18.28 0.90
CA LEU A 90 10.24 18.95 0.15
C LEU A 90 9.55 20.06 0.96
N ILE A 91 9.62 19.99 2.29
CA ILE A 91 9.01 20.97 3.19
C ILE A 91 9.81 22.27 3.16
N GLU A 92 9.12 23.37 2.84
CA GLU A 92 9.65 24.72 2.89
C GLU A 92 9.05 25.48 4.09
N LEU A 93 9.86 26.25 4.82
CA LEU A 93 9.35 27.19 5.81
C LEU A 93 8.89 28.48 5.10
N GLY A 94 7.60 28.76 5.16
CA GLY A 94 6.98 29.92 4.55
C GLY A 94 6.73 31.08 5.53
N GLN A 95 6.06 32.11 5.00
CA GLN A 95 5.56 33.24 5.77
C GLN A 95 4.70 32.77 6.96
N PHE A 96 4.66 33.58 8.03
CA PHE A 96 3.85 33.31 9.23
C PHE A 96 4.24 32.03 10.00
N GLY A 97 5.44 31.49 9.76
CA GLY A 97 5.91 30.26 10.41
C GLY A 97 5.16 29.00 9.98
N VAL A 98 4.47 29.05 8.83
CA VAL A 98 3.76 27.92 8.24
C VAL A 98 4.70 27.17 7.30
N GLN A 99 4.82 25.87 7.50
CA GLN A 99 5.51 24.98 6.57
C GLN A 99 4.59 24.66 5.39
N PHE A 100 5.13 24.46 4.20
CA PHE A 100 4.32 24.05 3.05
C PHE A 100 5.12 23.20 2.06
N ILE A 101 4.40 22.43 1.26
CA ILE A 101 4.95 21.75 0.08
C ILE A 101 4.29 22.35 -1.15
N SER A 102 5.14 22.73 -2.10
CA SER A 102 4.71 23.33 -3.35
C SER A 102 3.80 22.40 -4.14
N SER A 103 2.81 22.98 -4.82
CA SER A 103 2.03 22.22 -5.79
C SER A 103 2.85 21.93 -7.05
N HIS A 104 2.35 21.01 -7.89
CA HIS A 104 2.89 20.78 -9.23
C HIS A 104 1.92 21.31 -10.29
N ARG A 105 2.46 21.85 -11.39
CA ARG A 105 1.64 22.35 -12.53
C ARG A 105 0.78 21.25 -13.12
N ASP A 106 1.34 20.04 -13.19
CA ASP A 106 0.69 18.88 -13.77
C ASP A 106 0.60 17.72 -12.79
N LEU A 107 -0.54 17.61 -12.11
CA LEU A 107 -0.85 16.49 -11.22
C LEU A 107 -1.57 15.35 -11.96
N ALA A 108 -1.74 15.42 -13.29
CA ALA A 108 -2.44 14.38 -14.05
C ALA A 108 -1.70 13.03 -14.05
N PRO A 109 -0.36 12.97 -14.20
CA PRO A 109 0.37 11.70 -14.17
C PRO A 109 0.18 10.92 -12.85
N LEU A 110 0.07 11.63 -11.73
CA LEU A 110 -0.16 11.01 -10.43
C LEU A 110 -1.48 10.22 -10.40
N ARG A 111 -2.52 10.67 -11.11
CA ARG A 111 -3.83 9.99 -11.12
C ARG A 111 -3.72 8.55 -11.59
N HIS A 112 -2.80 8.25 -12.52
CA HIS A 112 -2.56 6.90 -13.01
C HIS A 112 -1.70 6.06 -12.07
N SER A 113 -0.87 6.68 -11.24
CA SER A 113 -0.08 5.98 -10.22
C SER A 113 -0.88 5.67 -8.94
N LEU A 114 -1.91 6.48 -8.65
CA LEU A 114 -2.72 6.38 -7.44
C LEU A 114 -3.83 5.34 -7.56
N GLN A 115 -3.44 4.06 -7.62
CA GLN A 115 -4.35 2.92 -7.77
C GLN A 115 -5.18 2.62 -6.50
N SER A 116 -4.77 3.14 -5.34
CA SER A 116 -5.49 2.98 -4.08
C SER A 116 -5.53 4.28 -3.27
N PRO A 117 -6.58 4.51 -2.46
CA PRO A 117 -6.74 5.74 -1.68
C PRO A 117 -5.81 5.82 -0.46
N ASP A 118 -5.11 4.75 -0.10
CA ASP A 118 -4.27 4.69 1.10
C ASP A 118 -2.78 4.98 0.83
N ILE A 119 -2.40 5.30 -0.42
CA ILE A 119 -1.00 5.58 -0.80
C ILE A 119 -0.42 6.75 0.02
N LEU A 120 -1.10 7.89 0.08
CA LEU A 120 -0.66 9.04 0.87
C LEU A 120 -0.54 8.67 2.35
N THR A 121 -1.47 7.86 2.85
CA THR A 121 -1.51 7.45 4.25
C THR A 121 -0.30 6.58 4.60
N ARG A 122 0.06 5.63 3.73
CA ARG A 122 1.28 4.82 3.89
C ARG A 122 2.55 5.65 3.80
N LEU A 123 2.62 6.59 2.84
CA LEU A 123 3.76 7.50 2.70
C LEU A 123 3.95 8.35 3.96
N LEU A 124 2.87 8.97 4.47
CA LEU A 124 2.94 9.76 5.69
C LEU A 124 3.20 8.91 6.94
N ALA A 125 2.65 7.70 7.04
CA ALA A 125 2.90 6.78 8.14
C ALA A 125 4.38 6.36 8.24
N ALA A 126 5.08 6.31 7.10
CA ALA A 126 6.52 6.01 7.03
C ALA A 126 7.42 7.24 7.29
N ASN A 127 6.85 8.42 7.50
CA ASN A 127 7.60 9.64 7.81
C ASN A 127 7.30 10.08 9.26
N ASP A 128 8.30 10.73 9.88
CA ASP A 128 8.18 11.32 11.21
C ASP A 128 7.91 12.83 11.06
N LEU A 129 6.66 13.23 11.25
CA LEU A 129 6.23 14.63 11.09
C LEU A 129 5.25 15.01 12.21
N PRO A 130 5.63 15.86 13.18
CA PRO A 130 4.74 16.30 14.24
C PRO A 130 3.74 17.37 13.78
N GLY A 131 2.73 17.62 14.61
CA GLY A 131 1.87 18.80 14.51
C GLY A 131 0.63 18.59 13.65
N VAL A 132 0.28 19.59 12.84
CA VAL A 132 -0.92 19.57 12.00
C VAL A 132 -0.55 19.63 10.53
N ILE A 133 -1.13 18.74 9.72
CA ILE A 133 -1.09 18.83 8.26
C ILE A 133 -2.43 19.33 7.76
N ILE A 134 -2.43 20.35 6.91
CA ILE A 134 -3.63 20.83 6.20
C ILE A 134 -3.47 20.50 4.72
N ILE A 135 -4.43 19.76 4.16
CA ILE A 135 -4.45 19.41 2.73
C ILE A 135 -5.53 20.23 2.03
N ASP A 136 -5.12 21.08 1.08
CA ASP A 136 -6.03 21.84 0.20
C ASP A 136 -6.27 21.06 -1.09
N THR A 137 -7.52 20.69 -1.38
CA THR A 137 -7.86 19.84 -2.52
C THR A 137 -8.48 20.60 -3.69
N ARG A 138 -8.41 20.01 -4.88
CA ARG A 138 -9.16 20.43 -6.08
C ARG A 138 -10.67 20.27 -5.90
N PRO A 139 -11.50 20.93 -6.73
CA PRO A 139 -12.95 20.78 -6.74
C PRO A 139 -13.46 19.47 -7.36
N ASP A 140 -12.69 18.39 -7.35
CA ASP A 140 -13.06 17.09 -7.92
C ASP A 140 -12.72 15.95 -6.95
N LEU A 141 -13.54 14.90 -6.93
CA LEU A 141 -13.25 13.66 -6.19
C LEU A 141 -12.40 12.70 -7.05
N ASP A 142 -11.19 13.15 -7.37
CA ASP A 142 -10.21 12.34 -8.12
C ASP A 142 -9.35 11.46 -7.17
N PRO A 143 -8.47 10.57 -7.69
CA PRO A 143 -7.62 9.73 -6.83
C PRO A 143 -6.74 10.51 -5.84
N LEU A 144 -6.35 11.74 -6.17
CA LEU A 144 -5.54 12.58 -5.31
C LEU A 144 -6.37 13.13 -4.14
N THR A 145 -7.58 13.63 -4.42
CA THR A 145 -8.56 14.00 -3.38
C THR A 145 -8.95 12.80 -2.53
N GLY A 146 -9.17 11.62 -3.13
CA GLY A 146 -9.45 10.39 -2.41
C GLY A 146 -8.34 10.01 -1.43
N ASN A 147 -7.07 10.17 -1.84
CA ASN A 147 -5.93 9.97 -0.96
C ASN A 147 -5.89 10.96 0.21
N ALA A 148 -6.23 12.23 -0.03
CA ALA A 148 -6.33 13.23 1.04
C ALA A 148 -7.46 12.91 2.03
N LEU A 149 -8.61 12.44 1.54
CA LEU A 149 -9.76 12.07 2.39
C LEU A 149 -9.46 10.84 3.25
N TYR A 150 -8.81 9.82 2.66
CA TYR A 150 -8.49 8.58 3.36
C TYR A 150 -7.46 8.76 4.48
N ALA A 151 -6.55 9.73 4.32
CA ALA A 151 -5.53 10.09 5.31
C ALA A 151 -6.06 10.97 6.45
N ALA A 152 -7.24 11.60 6.30
CA ALA A 152 -7.70 12.66 7.19
C ALA A 152 -8.22 12.15 8.55
N ASP A 153 -7.82 12.84 9.62
CA ASP A 153 -8.47 12.77 10.93
C ASP A 153 -9.73 13.65 10.96
N ARG A 154 -9.68 14.78 10.26
CA ARG A 154 -10.76 15.75 10.11
C ARG A 154 -10.89 16.16 8.66
N VAL A 155 -12.11 16.14 8.14
CA VAL A 155 -12.44 16.74 6.84
C VAL A 155 -13.33 17.94 7.08
N ILE A 156 -12.83 19.12 6.75
CA ILE A 156 -13.63 20.34 6.72
C ILE A 156 -14.26 20.43 5.33
N VAL A 157 -15.58 20.51 5.28
CA VAL A 157 -16.35 20.56 4.03
C VAL A 157 -16.98 21.94 3.86
N PRO A 158 -16.34 22.87 3.13
CA PRO A 158 -16.91 24.18 2.88
C PRO A 158 -18.14 24.10 1.97
N VAL A 159 -19.24 24.72 2.39
CA VAL A 159 -20.49 24.81 1.63
C VAL A 159 -20.99 26.25 1.59
N LYS A 160 -21.38 26.73 0.41
CA LYS A 160 -21.86 28.12 0.23
C LYS A 160 -23.33 28.23 -0.14
N ASP A 161 -23.88 27.17 -0.72
CA ASP A 161 -25.22 27.12 -1.30
C ASP A 161 -25.77 25.68 -1.27
N MET A 162 -27.05 25.52 -1.60
CA MET A 162 -27.71 24.21 -1.60
C MET A 162 -27.02 23.19 -2.54
N PRO A 163 -26.62 23.54 -3.78
CA PRO A 163 -25.87 22.63 -4.64
C PRO A 163 -24.55 22.15 -4.02
N SER A 164 -23.80 23.02 -3.35
CA SER A 164 -22.57 22.60 -2.66
C SER A 164 -22.85 21.65 -1.50
N LEU A 165 -23.97 21.82 -0.79
CA LEU A 165 -24.40 20.89 0.26
C LEU A 165 -24.84 19.54 -0.30
N GLU A 166 -25.52 19.52 -1.45
CA GLU A 166 -25.94 18.28 -2.12
C GLU A 166 -24.74 17.42 -2.56
N ASN A 167 -23.69 18.06 -3.09
CA ASN A 167 -22.46 17.38 -3.50
C ASN A 167 -21.74 16.68 -2.33
N CYS A 168 -21.93 17.15 -1.10
CA CYS A 168 -21.28 16.54 0.06
C CYS A 168 -21.58 15.03 0.19
N ARG A 169 -22.72 14.56 -0.34
CA ARG A 169 -23.09 13.13 -0.34
C ARG A 169 -22.00 12.21 -0.89
N ASN A 170 -21.22 12.66 -1.87
CA ASN A 170 -20.18 11.83 -2.48
C ASN A 170 -18.99 11.65 -1.54
N LEU A 171 -18.63 12.67 -0.74
CA LEU A 171 -17.62 12.54 0.31
C LEU A 171 -18.05 11.53 1.39
N TYR A 172 -19.32 11.58 1.79
CA TYR A 172 -19.87 10.59 2.74
C TYR A 172 -19.89 9.18 2.13
N ALA A 173 -20.28 9.04 0.87
CA ALA A 173 -20.27 7.76 0.16
C ALA A 173 -18.84 7.19 0.03
N PHE A 174 -17.83 8.04 -0.21
CA PHE A 174 -16.42 7.64 -0.20
C PHE A 174 -16.03 7.07 1.17
N PHE A 175 -16.41 7.74 2.27
CA PHE A 175 -16.14 7.25 3.61
C PHE A 175 -16.81 5.90 3.88
N ASP A 176 -18.07 5.72 3.46
CA ASP A 176 -18.79 4.45 3.60
C ASP A 176 -18.12 3.32 2.81
N GLN A 177 -17.77 3.58 1.54
CA GLN A 177 -17.13 2.61 0.65
C GLN A 177 -15.80 2.09 1.21
N HIS A 178 -15.08 2.95 1.93
CA HIS A 178 -13.77 2.64 2.50
C HIS A 178 -13.80 2.30 4.00
N GLY A 179 -14.99 2.15 4.59
CA GLY A 179 -15.14 1.80 6.02
C GLY A 179 -14.60 2.87 6.98
N LEU A 180 -14.54 4.13 6.53
CA LEU A 180 -14.02 5.25 7.32
C LEU A 180 -15.13 5.86 8.19
N SER A 181 -14.75 6.37 9.36
CA SER A 181 -15.72 7.00 10.26
C SER A 181 -16.22 8.34 9.71
N ARG A 182 -17.54 8.46 9.50
CA ARG A 182 -18.19 9.74 9.16
C ARG A 182 -17.96 10.84 10.21
N LYS A 183 -17.50 10.49 11.42
CA LYS A 183 -17.16 11.47 12.47
C LYS A 183 -16.09 12.46 12.04
N ALA A 184 -15.24 12.10 11.09
CA ALA A 184 -14.21 12.98 10.54
C ALA A 184 -14.81 14.13 9.71
N LEU A 185 -15.94 13.92 9.03
CA LEU A 185 -16.57 14.91 8.15
C LEU A 185 -17.36 15.95 8.96
N GLN A 186 -17.02 17.24 8.78
CA GLN A 186 -17.75 18.36 9.36
C GLN A 186 -17.94 19.48 8.34
N LEU A 187 -19.18 19.93 8.17
CA LEU A 187 -19.55 21.00 7.26
C LEU A 187 -19.28 22.37 7.86
N LEU A 188 -18.74 23.27 7.04
CA LEU A 188 -18.53 24.66 7.36
C LEU A 188 -19.28 25.53 6.35
N PRO A 189 -20.38 26.19 6.74
CA PRO A 189 -21.00 27.19 5.88
C PRO A 189 -20.01 28.34 5.62
N CYS A 190 -19.77 28.64 4.35
CA CYS A 190 -18.79 29.61 3.89
C CYS A 190 -19.41 30.58 2.88
N LEU A 191 -18.80 31.75 2.74
CA LEU A 191 -19.26 32.81 1.83
C LEU A 191 -20.73 33.19 2.09
N ILE A 192 -21.15 33.19 3.35
CA ILE A 192 -22.52 33.54 3.75
C ILE A 192 -22.70 35.05 3.65
N ASP A 193 -23.65 35.49 2.83
CA ASP A 193 -24.02 36.89 2.74
C ASP A 193 -24.95 37.25 3.91
N SER A 194 -24.41 37.95 4.91
CA SER A 194 -25.13 38.32 6.13
C SER A 194 -26.30 39.29 5.90
N ARG A 195 -26.39 39.88 4.70
CA ARG A 195 -27.51 40.74 4.28
C ARG A 195 -28.73 39.95 3.84
N VAL A 196 -28.55 38.68 3.45
CA VAL A 196 -29.65 37.80 3.06
C VAL A 196 -30.33 37.27 4.32
N ARG A 197 -31.59 37.66 4.50
CA ARG A 197 -32.45 37.23 5.60
C ARG A 197 -33.69 36.56 5.05
N PHE A 198 -34.16 35.54 5.73
CA PHE A 198 -35.39 34.84 5.38
C PHE A 198 -36.46 35.04 6.45
N GLU A 199 -37.71 35.05 6.01
CA GLU A 199 -38.88 34.89 6.87
C GLU A 199 -38.98 33.42 7.32
N GLY A 200 -39.37 33.18 8.57
CA GLY A 200 -39.60 31.82 9.10
C GLY A 200 -38.54 31.31 10.08
N PRO A 201 -38.42 29.97 10.26
CA PRO A 201 -37.65 29.37 11.36
C PRO A 201 -36.13 29.51 11.20
N PHE A 202 -35.62 29.76 9.99
CA PHE A 202 -34.20 29.94 9.71
C PHE A 202 -33.96 31.37 9.22
N LYS A 203 -33.18 32.15 9.97
CA LYS A 203 -33.04 33.60 9.73
C LYS A 203 -32.05 33.97 8.62
N ASP A 204 -31.18 33.04 8.22
CA ASP A 204 -30.17 33.25 7.19
C ASP A 204 -29.72 31.93 6.53
N SER A 205 -28.91 32.06 5.47
CA SER A 205 -28.37 30.93 4.70
C SER A 205 -27.51 30.00 5.55
N SER A 206 -26.80 30.51 6.56
CA SER A 206 -26.01 29.64 7.44
C SER A 206 -26.91 28.72 8.25
N GLN A 207 -27.97 29.25 8.85
CA GLN A 207 -28.91 28.45 9.64
C GLN A 207 -29.63 27.43 8.75
N LEU A 208 -30.05 27.85 7.56
CA LEU A 208 -30.72 26.99 6.60
C LEU A 208 -29.82 25.82 6.15
N LEU A 209 -28.59 26.11 5.73
CA LEU A 209 -27.64 25.07 5.30
C LEU A 209 -27.34 24.07 6.43
N LYS A 210 -27.15 24.56 7.66
CA LYS A 210 -26.94 23.69 8.83
C LYS A 210 -28.16 22.82 9.12
N ALA A 211 -29.37 23.36 9.03
CA ALA A 211 -30.58 22.58 9.25
C ALA A 211 -30.72 21.44 8.23
N TYR A 212 -30.49 21.73 6.94
CA TYR A 212 -30.48 20.69 5.90
C TYR A 212 -29.37 19.67 6.10
N ALA A 213 -28.19 20.10 6.54
CA ALA A 213 -27.08 19.21 6.84
C ALA A 213 -27.42 18.25 8.00
N ILE A 214 -27.93 18.78 9.11
CA ILE A 214 -28.33 18.00 10.29
C ILE A 214 -29.43 17.01 9.94
N ASN A 215 -30.43 17.42 9.15
CA ASN A 215 -31.50 16.53 8.67
C ASN A 215 -30.99 15.38 7.80
N ARG A 216 -29.81 15.53 7.19
CA ARG A 216 -29.12 14.47 6.43
C ARG A 216 -28.15 13.66 7.29
N GLY A 217 -28.08 13.90 8.60
CA GLY A 217 -27.16 13.26 9.51
C GLY A 217 -25.72 13.78 9.41
N TYR A 218 -25.50 14.94 8.78
CA TYR A 218 -24.18 15.54 8.67
C TYR A 218 -23.85 16.37 9.91
N ARG A 219 -22.57 16.38 10.29
CA ARG A 219 -22.05 17.23 11.36
C ARG A 219 -21.68 18.60 10.82
N CYS A 220 -21.78 19.63 11.64
CA CYS A 220 -21.42 20.99 11.29
C CYS A 220 -20.50 21.61 12.34
N PHE A 221 -19.58 22.47 11.90
CA PHE A 221 -18.85 23.37 12.80
C PHE A 221 -19.80 24.38 13.43
N ASN A 222 -19.40 24.93 14.58
CA ASN A 222 -20.06 26.10 15.15
C ASN A 222 -19.66 27.34 14.35
N GLY A 223 -20.62 28.24 14.10
CA GLY A 223 -20.41 29.43 13.27
C GLY A 223 -20.40 29.18 11.75
N HIS A 224 -19.96 30.18 11.00
CA HIS A 224 -19.83 30.17 9.54
C HIS A 224 -18.76 31.19 9.13
N ILE A 225 -18.34 31.16 7.87
CA ILE A 225 -17.49 32.20 7.28
C ILE A 225 -18.35 33.12 6.40
N SER A 226 -18.40 34.41 6.73
CA SER A 226 -19.14 35.44 5.99
C SER A 226 -18.47 35.75 4.66
N LYS A 227 -19.27 36.16 3.67
CA LYS A 227 -18.77 36.79 2.45
C LYS A 227 -18.27 38.20 2.77
N SER A 228 -17.08 38.56 2.31
CA SER A 228 -16.49 39.87 2.57
C SER A 228 -15.78 40.41 1.33
N PRO A 229 -16.24 41.54 0.75
CA PRO A 229 -15.55 42.19 -0.37
C PRO A 229 -14.08 42.52 -0.05
N LYS A 230 -13.79 42.84 1.22
CA LYS A 230 -12.43 43.10 1.67
C LYS A 230 -11.58 41.83 1.63
N VAL A 231 -12.11 40.67 2.01
CA VAL A 231 -11.38 39.40 1.97
C VAL A 231 -11.19 38.95 0.53
N ASP A 232 -12.21 39.09 -0.32
CA ASP A 232 -12.14 38.72 -1.74
C ASP A 232 -11.05 39.52 -2.48
N SER A 233 -10.81 40.77 -2.10
CA SER A 233 -9.77 41.62 -2.69
C SER A 233 -8.34 41.33 -2.22
N LEU A 234 -8.13 40.50 -1.18
CA LEU A 234 -6.78 40.18 -0.68
C LEU A 234 -5.93 39.37 -1.65
N ASN A 235 -6.55 38.78 -2.67
CA ASN A 235 -5.89 37.99 -3.70
C ASN A 235 -5.43 38.82 -4.91
N THR A 236 -5.81 40.11 -4.96
CA THR A 236 -5.57 40.98 -6.11
C THR A 236 -4.80 42.21 -5.67
N ASN A 237 -3.51 42.26 -5.99
CA ASN A 237 -2.62 43.38 -5.73
C ASN A 237 -1.50 43.46 -6.78
N PRO A 238 -0.82 44.63 -6.93
CA PRO A 238 0.27 44.81 -7.89
C PRO A 238 1.44 43.85 -7.67
N GLU A 239 1.66 43.38 -6.44
CA GLU A 239 2.74 42.44 -6.12
C GLU A 239 2.41 40.98 -6.50
N GLY A 240 1.16 40.68 -6.88
CA GLY A 240 0.69 39.33 -7.19
C GLY A 240 0.67 38.38 -5.98
N LYS A 241 0.72 38.92 -4.77
CA LYS A 241 0.72 38.17 -3.50
C LYS A 241 -0.70 37.84 -3.04
N ILE A 242 -0.83 36.90 -2.13
CA ILE A 242 -2.09 36.68 -1.41
C ILE A 242 -1.87 37.11 0.04
N TYR A 243 -2.65 38.09 0.50
CA TYR A 243 -2.53 38.59 1.87
C TYR A 243 -3.47 37.84 2.83
N PRO A 244 -3.01 37.49 4.05
CA PRO A 244 -3.88 36.81 5.01
C PRO A 244 -4.90 37.73 5.65
N ILE A 245 -6.03 37.12 6.03
CA ILE A 245 -7.11 37.77 6.77
C ILE A 245 -6.60 38.24 8.14
N LEU A 246 -5.69 37.48 8.76
CA LEU A 246 -5.13 37.79 10.08
C LEU A 246 -4.48 39.20 10.14
N THR A 247 -3.87 39.66 9.05
CA THR A 247 -3.19 40.96 9.00
C THR A 247 -3.96 42.00 8.18
N HIS A 248 -4.61 41.59 7.09
CA HIS A 248 -5.24 42.52 6.14
C HIS A 248 -6.78 42.51 6.18
N GLY A 249 -7.38 41.62 6.98
CA GLY A 249 -8.83 41.46 7.17
C GLY A 249 -9.31 41.70 8.60
N ARG A 250 -8.48 42.25 9.49
CA ARG A 250 -8.75 42.40 10.95
C ARG A 250 -10.07 43.10 11.28
N GLY A 251 -10.47 44.09 10.47
CA GLY A 251 -11.72 44.84 10.67
C GLY A 251 -12.98 44.15 10.14
N THR A 252 -12.87 42.90 9.66
CA THR A 252 -14.01 42.15 9.11
C THR A 252 -14.48 41.08 10.08
N GLU A 253 -15.77 40.74 10.07
CA GLU A 253 -16.32 39.63 10.86
C GLU A 253 -15.59 38.30 10.58
N VAL A 254 -15.09 38.14 9.35
CA VAL A 254 -14.34 36.97 8.91
C VAL A 254 -13.09 36.73 9.77
N HIS A 255 -12.45 37.78 10.29
CA HIS A 255 -11.33 37.63 11.21
C HIS A 255 -11.72 36.86 12.48
N ALA A 256 -12.80 37.29 13.15
CA ALA A 256 -13.30 36.64 14.35
C ALA A 256 -13.78 35.20 14.06
N GLN A 257 -14.41 34.99 12.91
CA GLN A 257 -14.89 33.67 12.49
C GLN A 257 -13.73 32.68 12.23
N PHE A 258 -12.63 33.13 11.64
CA PHE A 258 -11.43 32.30 11.49
C PHE A 258 -10.74 32.01 12.83
N THR A 259 -10.72 32.96 13.76
CA THR A 259 -10.24 32.70 15.14
C THR A 259 -11.07 31.61 15.80
N GLN A 260 -12.40 31.67 15.69
CA GLN A 260 -13.30 30.65 16.23
C GLN A 260 -13.14 29.28 15.56
N LEU A 261 -12.93 29.24 14.24
CA LEU A 261 -12.67 28.00 13.52
C LEU A 261 -11.35 27.37 13.96
N ALA A 262 -10.29 28.18 14.05
CA ALA A 262 -8.96 27.71 14.46
C ALA A 262 -8.97 27.20 15.91
N GLN A 263 -9.71 27.86 16.82
CA GLN A 263 -9.88 27.37 18.19
C GLN A 263 -10.57 26.00 18.23
N GLN A 264 -11.68 25.84 17.50
CA GLN A 264 -12.38 24.55 17.41
C GLN A 264 -11.47 23.43 16.88
N VAL A 265 -10.70 23.72 15.83
CA VAL A 265 -9.74 22.77 15.26
C VAL A 265 -8.62 22.42 16.23
N LEU A 266 -8.12 23.41 16.98
CA LEU A 266 -7.08 23.20 17.99
C LEU A 266 -7.58 22.37 19.17
N ASP A 267 -8.84 22.55 19.58
CA ASP A 267 -9.48 21.75 20.60
C ASP A 267 -9.69 20.31 20.13
N ASP A 268 -10.17 20.12 18.89
CA ASP A 268 -10.26 18.79 18.24
C ASP A 268 -8.90 18.09 18.22
N PHE A 269 -7.84 18.79 17.81
CA PHE A 269 -6.46 18.27 17.80
C PHE A 269 -5.98 17.82 19.19
N ARG A 270 -6.30 18.59 20.24
CA ARG A 270 -5.91 18.27 21.63
C ARG A 270 -6.71 17.11 22.22
N MET A 271 -7.97 16.95 21.80
CA MET A 271 -8.86 15.92 22.32
C MET A 271 -8.71 14.58 21.60
N GLU A 272 -8.32 14.59 20.33
CA GLU A 272 -8.15 13.36 19.55
C GLU A 272 -7.02 12.49 20.13
N ARG A 273 -7.31 11.20 20.27
CA ARG A 273 -6.39 10.21 20.85
C ARG A 273 -5.96 9.16 19.84
N ASN A 274 -6.69 9.01 18.75
CA ASN A 274 -6.45 7.98 17.75
C ASN A 274 -6.26 8.65 16.39
N PHE A 275 -5.01 8.97 16.05
CA PHE A 275 -4.73 9.54 14.74
C PHE A 275 -4.81 8.44 13.67
N ARG A 276 -5.23 8.81 12.47
CA ARG A 276 -5.45 7.92 11.34
C ARG A 276 -4.18 7.17 10.99
N LEU A 277 -3.05 7.87 11.02
CA LEU A 277 -1.74 7.29 10.74
C LEU A 277 -1.29 6.27 11.79
N ASP A 278 -1.65 6.45 13.07
CA ASP A 278 -1.34 5.46 14.11
C ASP A 278 -2.11 4.15 13.86
N THR A 279 -3.36 4.26 13.43
CA THR A 279 -4.17 3.09 13.03
C THR A 279 -3.51 2.35 11.87
N VAL A 280 -3.05 3.06 10.85
CA VAL A 280 -2.38 2.46 9.67
C VAL A 280 -1.03 1.86 10.04
N ARG A 281 -0.24 2.49 10.92
CA ARG A 281 1.02 1.93 11.42
C ARG A 281 0.76 0.61 12.17
N LEU A 282 -0.27 0.56 13.01
CA LEU A 282 -0.66 -0.67 13.72
C LEU A 282 -1.11 -1.79 12.77
N GLU A 283 -1.93 -1.46 11.77
CA GLU A 283 -2.38 -2.42 10.75
C GLU A 283 -1.21 -2.95 9.92
N THR A 284 -0.33 -2.05 9.47
CA THR A 284 0.86 -2.41 8.68
C THR A 284 1.81 -3.27 9.50
N GLY A 285 2.10 -2.88 10.74
CA GLY A 285 2.94 -3.67 11.65
C GLY A 285 2.36 -5.05 11.95
N ARG A 286 1.03 -5.17 12.13
CA ARG A 286 0.36 -6.49 12.29
C ARG A 286 0.51 -7.35 11.04
N GLN A 287 0.36 -6.77 9.85
CA GLN A 287 0.53 -7.48 8.59
C GLN A 287 1.98 -7.95 8.40
N GLU A 288 2.96 -7.11 8.73
CA GLU A 288 4.38 -7.47 8.67
C GLU A 288 4.73 -8.61 9.63
N VAL A 289 4.27 -8.53 10.88
CA VAL A 289 4.48 -9.61 11.87
C VAL A 289 3.81 -10.90 11.41
N SER A 290 2.59 -10.83 10.87
CA SER A 290 1.89 -11.99 10.32
C SER A 290 2.65 -12.62 9.15
N ARG A 291 3.13 -11.80 8.20
CA ARG A 291 3.93 -12.24 7.04
C ARG A 291 5.25 -12.88 7.47
N ALA A 292 5.97 -12.23 8.39
CA ALA A 292 7.22 -12.75 8.94
C ALA A 292 7.01 -14.08 9.67
N GLY A 293 5.95 -14.18 10.49
CA GLY A 293 5.58 -15.42 11.16
C GLY A 293 5.24 -16.55 10.19
N ALA A 294 4.44 -16.27 9.15
CA ALA A 294 4.10 -17.24 8.12
C ALA A 294 5.33 -17.70 7.31
N LEU A 295 6.28 -16.81 7.05
CA LEU A 295 7.56 -17.16 6.40
C LEU A 295 8.43 -18.03 7.33
N ALA A 296 8.53 -17.68 8.60
CA ALA A 296 9.29 -18.44 9.59
C ALA A 296 8.75 -19.86 9.76
N LEU A 297 7.42 -20.03 9.80
CA LEU A 297 6.77 -21.36 9.84
C LEU A 297 7.10 -22.19 8.60
N ARG A 298 7.07 -21.58 7.40
CA ARG A 298 7.45 -22.25 6.15
C ARG A 298 8.92 -22.69 6.17
N LYS A 299 9.84 -21.83 6.63
CA LYS A 299 11.26 -22.18 6.78
C LYS A 299 11.46 -23.33 7.77
N ALA A 300 10.74 -23.32 8.90
CA ALA A 300 10.84 -24.36 9.94
C ALA A 300 10.30 -25.74 9.50
N GLN A 301 9.45 -25.79 8.47
CA GLN A 301 8.92 -27.04 7.90
C GLN A 301 9.87 -27.69 6.88
N LEU A 302 10.92 -26.99 6.45
CA LEU A 302 11.86 -27.54 5.48
C LEU A 302 12.75 -28.61 6.12
N ARG A 303 12.96 -29.70 5.40
CA ARG A 303 14.07 -30.62 5.69
C ARG A 303 15.40 -29.89 5.53
N THR A 304 16.29 -30.10 6.51
CA THR A 304 17.60 -29.45 6.54
C THR A 304 18.60 -30.09 5.58
N ASP A 305 18.33 -31.32 5.13
CA ASP A 305 19.17 -32.11 4.25
C ASP A 305 18.62 -32.17 2.81
N CYS A 306 19.53 -32.20 1.84
CA CYS A 306 19.17 -32.49 0.46
C CYS A 306 18.61 -33.91 0.37
N ALA A 307 17.35 -34.06 -0.04
CA ALA A 307 16.67 -35.36 -0.07
C ALA A 307 17.28 -36.37 -1.06
N LEU A 308 18.25 -35.98 -1.88
CA LEU A 308 19.00 -36.89 -2.76
C LEU A 308 20.33 -37.34 -2.15
N CYS A 309 21.23 -36.39 -1.83
CA CYS A 309 22.58 -36.73 -1.34
C CYS A 309 22.69 -36.80 0.19
N GLY A 310 21.75 -36.22 0.94
CA GLY A 310 21.75 -36.17 2.41
C GLY A 310 22.70 -35.13 3.01
N ARG A 311 23.37 -34.33 2.19
CA ARG A 311 24.17 -33.18 2.65
C ARG A 311 23.24 -32.14 3.28
N THR A 312 23.62 -31.57 4.42
CA THR A 312 22.95 -30.41 5.01
C THR A 312 22.98 -29.24 4.02
N VAL A 313 21.81 -28.75 3.64
CA VAL A 313 21.61 -27.59 2.75
C VAL A 313 20.89 -26.44 3.44
N ILE A 314 20.38 -26.66 4.66
CA ILE A 314 19.89 -25.61 5.53
C ILE A 314 20.61 -25.74 6.86
N ASP A 315 21.35 -24.72 7.24
CA ASP A 315 22.04 -24.64 8.53
C ASP A 315 21.66 -23.33 9.21
N SER A 316 21.26 -23.40 10.48
CA SER A 316 20.87 -22.24 11.29
C SER A 316 19.82 -21.32 10.64
N GLY A 317 18.99 -21.86 9.74
CA GLY A 317 17.94 -21.13 9.00
C GLY A 317 18.38 -20.49 7.68
N GLU A 318 19.68 -20.54 7.36
CA GLU A 318 20.23 -20.12 6.07
C GLU A 318 20.20 -21.27 5.08
N ILE A 319 19.74 -21.00 3.86
CA ILE A 319 19.67 -21.98 2.78
C ILE A 319 20.93 -21.82 1.93
N ALA A 320 21.71 -22.90 1.78
CA ALA A 320 22.88 -22.93 0.91
C ALA A 320 22.49 -22.73 -0.57
N GLU A 321 23.47 -22.52 -1.44
CA GLU A 321 23.24 -22.50 -2.88
C GLU A 321 22.66 -23.84 -3.35
N VAL A 322 21.37 -23.83 -3.69
CA VAL A 322 20.58 -25.00 -4.11
C VAL A 322 19.83 -24.68 -5.41
N GLY A 323 19.47 -25.71 -6.17
CA GLY A 323 18.83 -25.53 -7.47
C GLY A 323 17.32 -25.67 -7.47
N TYR A 324 16.77 -26.43 -6.52
CA TYR A 324 15.35 -26.79 -6.55
C TYR A 324 14.72 -26.80 -5.16
N TYR A 325 13.49 -26.31 -5.10
CA TYR A 325 12.55 -26.55 -4.01
C TYR A 325 11.69 -27.76 -4.35
N TRP A 326 11.30 -28.54 -3.34
CA TRP A 326 10.30 -29.60 -3.48
C TRP A 326 9.29 -29.59 -2.34
N GLU A 327 8.08 -30.03 -2.63
CA GLU A 327 7.05 -30.34 -1.63
C GLU A 327 6.25 -31.57 -2.02
N VAL A 328 5.77 -32.31 -1.00
CA VAL A 328 4.76 -33.34 -1.20
C VAL A 328 3.41 -32.65 -1.37
N ASN A 329 2.59 -33.13 -2.31
CA ASN A 329 1.29 -32.52 -2.66
C ASN A 329 0.30 -32.39 -1.49
N ASP A 330 0.44 -33.19 -0.44
CA ASP A 330 -0.37 -33.13 0.79
C ASP A 330 0.20 -32.16 1.84
N GLY A 331 1.33 -31.51 1.56
CA GLY A 331 2.03 -30.59 2.45
C GLY A 331 2.74 -31.26 3.63
N THR A 332 2.90 -32.59 3.64
CA THR A 332 3.51 -33.31 4.77
C THR A 332 5.02 -33.10 4.90
N ALA A 333 5.70 -32.77 3.80
CA ALA A 333 7.13 -32.47 3.80
C ALA A 333 7.48 -31.53 2.65
N ALA A 334 8.50 -30.71 2.88
CA ALA A 334 9.13 -29.87 1.88
C ALA A 334 10.63 -29.75 2.15
N GLY A 335 11.40 -29.30 1.17
CA GLY A 335 12.84 -29.12 1.32
C GLY A 335 13.51 -28.58 0.07
N MET A 336 14.84 -28.63 0.08
CA MET A 336 15.67 -28.16 -1.03
C MET A 336 16.49 -29.31 -1.63
N LEU A 337 16.90 -29.16 -2.89
CA LEU A 337 17.80 -30.06 -3.61
C LEU A 337 18.92 -29.28 -4.28
N ASP A 338 20.10 -29.88 -4.22
CA ASP A 338 21.24 -29.49 -5.03
C ASP A 338 20.96 -29.71 -6.53
N GLU A 339 21.35 -28.73 -7.37
CA GLU A 339 21.11 -28.75 -8.82
C GLU A 339 21.80 -29.94 -9.51
N GLY A 340 23.03 -30.25 -9.11
CA GLY A 340 23.80 -31.37 -9.63
C GLY A 340 23.16 -32.71 -9.27
N CYS A 341 22.73 -32.86 -8.03
CA CYS A 341 22.07 -34.08 -7.55
C CYS A 341 20.77 -34.36 -8.33
N PHE A 342 19.92 -33.34 -8.50
CA PHE A 342 18.66 -33.51 -9.22
C PHE A 342 18.87 -33.81 -10.71
N SER A 343 19.70 -33.01 -11.39
CA SER A 343 19.98 -33.21 -12.81
C SER A 343 20.60 -34.59 -13.07
N ALA A 344 21.61 -35.01 -12.31
CA ALA A 344 22.21 -36.34 -12.45
C ALA A 344 21.17 -37.46 -12.30
N SER A 345 20.32 -37.40 -11.28
CA SER A 345 19.27 -38.40 -11.02
C SER A 345 18.26 -38.49 -12.16
N ILE A 346 17.80 -37.36 -12.69
CA ILE A 346 16.83 -37.33 -13.79
C ILE A 346 17.44 -37.87 -15.09
N PHE A 347 18.66 -37.46 -15.45
CA PHE A 347 19.32 -37.92 -16.67
C PHE A 347 19.65 -39.42 -16.64
N GLN A 348 20.11 -39.93 -15.49
CA GLN A 348 20.42 -41.33 -15.28
C GLN A 348 19.17 -42.21 -15.46
N HIS A 349 18.06 -41.87 -14.80
CA HIS A 349 16.89 -42.75 -14.73
C HIS A 349 15.85 -42.51 -15.83
N PHE A 350 15.58 -41.26 -16.24
CA PHE A 350 14.51 -40.94 -17.20
C PHE A 350 15.01 -40.66 -18.63
N PHE A 351 16.30 -40.35 -18.81
CA PHE A 351 16.89 -40.10 -20.13
C PHE A 351 17.87 -41.20 -20.55
N ARG A 352 18.11 -42.21 -19.71
CA ARG A 352 18.99 -43.37 -19.97
C ARG A 352 20.37 -42.97 -20.52
N SER A 353 20.90 -41.84 -20.06
CA SER A 353 22.28 -41.48 -20.37
C SER A 353 23.21 -42.45 -19.63
N SER A 354 23.95 -43.28 -20.37
CA SER A 354 24.91 -44.25 -19.83
C SER A 354 26.23 -43.61 -19.37
N ARG A 355 26.38 -42.29 -19.52
CA ARG A 355 27.55 -41.51 -19.09
C ARG A 355 27.13 -40.45 -18.07
N GLU A 356 27.87 -40.32 -16.97
CA GLU A 356 27.81 -39.13 -16.12
C GLU A 356 28.19 -37.92 -16.98
N LEU A 357 27.24 -37.02 -17.20
CA LEU A 357 27.49 -35.79 -17.95
C LEU A 357 28.36 -34.86 -17.06
N PRO A 358 29.40 -34.22 -17.59
CA PRO A 358 30.13 -33.16 -16.89
C PRO A 358 29.21 -31.99 -16.48
N ALA A 359 29.65 -31.13 -15.55
CA ALA A 359 28.85 -29.97 -15.12
C ALA A 359 28.58 -28.96 -16.27
N ASP A 360 29.51 -28.90 -17.22
CA ASP A 360 29.55 -28.06 -18.42
C ASP A 360 28.98 -28.73 -19.69
N ASP A 361 28.24 -29.83 -19.54
CA ASP A 361 27.65 -30.53 -20.68
C ASP A 361 26.51 -29.72 -21.34
N PRO A 362 26.52 -29.48 -22.67
CA PRO A 362 25.49 -28.71 -23.37
C PRO A 362 24.05 -29.24 -23.20
N LEU A 363 23.87 -30.55 -22.98
CA LEU A 363 22.55 -31.12 -22.72
C LEU A 363 22.04 -30.77 -21.32
N ARG A 364 22.95 -30.64 -20.34
CA ARG A 364 22.59 -30.14 -19.01
C ARG A 364 22.25 -28.66 -19.06
N GLU A 365 23.00 -27.87 -19.82
CA GLU A 365 22.73 -26.45 -20.01
C GLU A 365 21.38 -26.22 -20.69
N LEU A 366 21.09 -26.95 -21.77
CA LEU A 366 19.80 -26.88 -22.46
C LEU A 366 18.63 -27.35 -21.57
N PHE A 367 18.83 -28.39 -20.77
CA PHE A 367 17.84 -28.80 -19.77
C PHE A 367 17.64 -27.68 -18.74
N ARG A 368 18.72 -27.15 -18.18
CA ARG A 368 18.76 -26.06 -17.20
C ARG A 368 17.97 -24.86 -17.70
N GLU A 369 18.29 -24.33 -18.89
CA GLU A 369 17.57 -23.22 -19.51
C GLU A 369 16.07 -23.52 -19.69
N SER A 370 15.75 -24.71 -20.19
CA SER A 370 14.35 -25.10 -20.39
C SER A 370 13.58 -25.20 -19.06
N THR A 371 14.24 -25.51 -17.95
CA THR A 371 13.58 -25.72 -16.63
C THR A 371 13.28 -24.45 -15.85
N GLN A 372 13.79 -23.27 -16.26
CA GLN A 372 13.68 -22.01 -15.49
C GLN A 372 12.24 -21.64 -15.09
N ARG A 373 11.25 -22.01 -15.91
CA ARG A 373 9.84 -21.73 -15.65
C ARG A 373 8.97 -22.98 -15.52
N SER A 374 9.56 -24.16 -15.32
CA SER A 374 8.78 -25.39 -15.22
C SER A 374 8.56 -25.85 -13.78
N TYR A 375 7.41 -26.48 -13.55
CA TYR A 375 7.23 -27.39 -12.42
C TYR A 375 7.47 -28.82 -12.90
N PHE A 376 7.91 -29.67 -11.99
CA PHE A 376 8.06 -31.10 -12.23
C PHE A 376 7.20 -31.85 -11.23
N ALA A 377 6.65 -32.99 -11.63
CA ALA A 377 6.04 -33.91 -10.70
C ALA A 377 6.63 -35.31 -10.83
N LEU A 378 6.88 -35.97 -9.70
CA LEU A 378 7.33 -37.35 -9.62
C LEU A 378 6.27 -38.17 -8.89
N CYS A 379 5.67 -39.14 -9.58
CA CYS A 379 4.57 -39.94 -9.02
C CYS A 379 4.35 -41.26 -9.75
N GLN A 380 3.51 -42.13 -9.18
CA GLN A 380 2.93 -43.22 -9.95
C GLN A 380 1.87 -42.68 -10.92
N PRO A 381 1.93 -43.04 -12.22
CA PRO A 381 0.91 -42.66 -13.18
C PRO A 381 -0.49 -43.02 -12.65
N PRO A 382 -1.47 -42.09 -12.67
CA PRO A 382 -2.81 -42.33 -12.16
C PRO A 382 -3.46 -43.58 -12.74
N GLU A 383 -3.17 -43.87 -14.01
CA GLU A 383 -3.71 -45.00 -14.78
C GLU A 383 -3.18 -46.35 -14.29
N THR A 384 -2.07 -46.35 -13.54
CA THR A 384 -1.43 -47.58 -13.04
C THR A 384 -1.59 -47.79 -11.54
N ARG A 385 -2.31 -46.91 -10.85
CA ARG A 385 -2.60 -47.04 -9.41
C ARG A 385 -3.41 -48.32 -9.17
N GLY A 386 -2.93 -49.18 -8.27
CA GLY A 386 -3.58 -50.46 -7.95
C GLY A 386 -3.18 -51.65 -8.84
N HIS A 387 -2.38 -51.45 -9.89
CA HIS A 387 -1.81 -52.57 -10.66
C HIS A 387 -0.67 -53.27 -9.89
N PHE A 388 -0.48 -54.58 -10.15
CA PHE A 388 0.57 -55.39 -9.52
C PHE A 388 2.00 -54.91 -9.86
N ARG A 389 2.19 -54.32 -11.04
CA ARG A 389 3.48 -53.74 -11.47
C ARG A 389 3.44 -52.23 -11.32
N GLN A 390 4.28 -51.70 -10.42
CA GLN A 390 4.41 -50.25 -10.23
C GLN A 390 5.11 -49.59 -11.41
N GLN A 391 4.72 -48.35 -11.72
CA GLN A 391 5.38 -47.47 -12.67
C GLN A 391 5.71 -46.15 -12.00
N LEU A 392 6.77 -45.49 -12.47
CA LEU A 392 7.19 -44.18 -12.01
C LEU A 392 7.18 -43.21 -13.19
N ALA A 393 6.52 -42.07 -13.03
CA ALA A 393 6.43 -41.03 -14.02
C ALA A 393 7.06 -39.73 -13.55
N PHE A 394 7.81 -39.12 -14.46
CA PHE A 394 8.33 -37.76 -14.36
C PHE A 394 7.58 -36.88 -15.33
N TYR A 395 6.81 -35.96 -14.78
CA TYR A 395 6.02 -34.97 -15.51
C TYR A 395 6.73 -33.63 -15.48
N ARG A 396 6.53 -32.85 -16.55
CA ARG A 396 6.93 -31.46 -16.64
C ARG A 396 5.71 -30.61 -16.97
N PHE A 397 5.61 -29.47 -16.31
CA PHE A 397 4.56 -28.48 -16.49
C PHE A 397 5.16 -27.11 -16.77
N ASP A 398 4.40 -26.21 -17.38
CA ASP A 398 4.75 -24.79 -17.51
C ASP A 398 4.51 -24.03 -16.19
N ASP A 399 4.69 -22.71 -16.19
CA ASP A 399 4.50 -21.85 -15.01
C ASP A 399 3.04 -21.70 -14.58
N GLU A 400 2.09 -22.03 -15.46
CA GLU A 400 0.67 -22.11 -15.19
C GLU A 400 0.20 -23.49 -14.69
N GLY A 401 1.12 -24.45 -14.62
CA GLY A 401 0.84 -25.82 -14.18
C GLY A 401 0.20 -26.71 -15.25
N LEU A 402 0.28 -26.36 -16.53
CA LEU A 402 -0.21 -27.18 -17.65
C LEU A 402 0.86 -28.19 -18.10
N MET A 403 0.45 -29.43 -18.37
CA MET A 403 1.38 -30.51 -18.72
C MET A 403 2.07 -30.25 -20.07
N LEU A 404 3.41 -30.23 -20.05
CA LEU A 404 4.26 -30.09 -21.23
C LEU A 404 4.79 -31.44 -21.73
N SER A 405 5.23 -32.30 -20.81
CA SER A 405 5.75 -33.62 -21.18
C SER A 405 5.67 -34.61 -20.03
N ARG A 406 5.73 -35.90 -20.38
CA ARG A 406 5.69 -37.03 -19.46
C ARG A 406 6.69 -38.10 -19.90
N LYS A 407 7.44 -38.64 -18.95
CA LYS A 407 8.27 -39.84 -19.14
C LYS A 407 7.94 -40.88 -18.08
N VAL A 408 7.74 -42.13 -18.50
CA VAL A 408 7.37 -43.24 -17.63
C VAL A 408 8.44 -44.32 -17.70
N ILE A 409 8.84 -44.84 -16.53
CA ILE A 409 9.79 -45.93 -16.38
C ILE A 409 9.25 -46.97 -15.39
N ASP A 410 9.77 -48.20 -15.46
CA ASP A 410 9.67 -49.11 -14.34
C ASP A 410 10.54 -48.59 -13.18
N PRO A 411 10.09 -48.69 -11.90
CA PRO A 411 10.90 -48.30 -10.77
C PRO A 411 12.26 -48.99 -10.79
N PRO A 412 13.37 -48.24 -10.68
CA PRO A 412 14.71 -48.83 -10.79
C PRO A 412 15.00 -49.79 -9.64
N ALA A 413 15.58 -50.95 -9.95
CA ALA A 413 15.95 -51.96 -8.94
C ALA A 413 17.00 -51.45 -7.95
N SER A 414 17.92 -50.59 -8.40
CA SER A 414 18.84 -49.83 -7.56
C SER A 414 18.60 -48.33 -7.81
N PRO A 415 17.78 -47.67 -6.99
CA PRO A 415 17.39 -46.28 -7.22
C PRO A 415 18.48 -45.27 -6.81
N GLY A 416 19.59 -45.71 -6.19
CA GLY A 416 20.66 -44.82 -5.76
C GLY A 416 20.15 -43.66 -4.90
N GLN A 417 20.57 -42.43 -5.22
CA GLN A 417 20.10 -41.21 -4.54
C GLN A 417 18.60 -40.93 -4.77
N LEU A 418 18.04 -41.30 -5.94
CA LEU A 418 16.62 -41.14 -6.25
C LEU A 418 15.73 -41.91 -5.26
N GLY A 419 16.25 -43.00 -4.67
CA GLY A 419 15.51 -43.80 -3.69
C GLY A 419 15.05 -43.00 -2.49
N ARG A 420 15.90 -42.12 -1.94
CA ARG A 420 15.57 -41.25 -0.81
C ARG A 420 14.48 -40.23 -1.13
N LEU A 421 14.44 -39.79 -2.39
CA LEU A 421 13.38 -38.90 -2.88
C LEU A 421 12.06 -39.67 -3.04
N LEU A 422 12.10 -40.94 -3.49
CA LEU A 422 10.92 -41.79 -3.61
C LEU A 422 10.32 -42.17 -2.25
N GLU A 423 11.13 -42.34 -1.21
CA GLU A 423 10.67 -42.60 0.16
C GLU A 423 9.67 -41.55 0.67
N LEU A 424 9.73 -40.31 0.16
CA LEU A 424 8.81 -39.23 0.52
C LEU A 424 7.36 -39.45 0.03
N ILE A 425 7.17 -40.29 -0.99
CA ILE A 425 5.88 -40.54 -1.64
C ILE A 425 5.47 -42.02 -1.64
N GLN A 426 6.28 -42.85 -1.01
CA GLN A 426 5.99 -44.26 -0.79
C GLN A 426 5.28 -44.46 0.56
N ASP A 427 4.46 -45.51 0.64
CA ASP A 427 3.90 -45.99 1.91
C ASP A 427 4.93 -46.82 2.71
N ASP A 428 4.54 -47.28 3.91
CA ASP A 428 5.38 -48.13 4.78
C ASP A 428 5.83 -49.44 4.09
N GLY A 429 5.09 -49.89 3.07
CA GLY A 429 5.40 -51.05 2.23
C GLY A 429 6.30 -50.73 1.04
N ARG A 430 6.86 -49.51 0.95
CA ARG A 430 7.64 -48.97 -0.18
C ARG A 430 6.87 -48.92 -1.50
N ARG A 431 5.55 -48.88 -1.45
CA ARG A 431 4.70 -48.79 -2.65
C ARG A 431 4.41 -47.33 -2.94
N LEU A 432 4.58 -46.94 -4.19
CA LEU A 432 4.05 -45.68 -4.68
C LEU A 432 2.51 -45.69 -4.57
N GLY A 433 1.94 -44.54 -4.20
CA GLY A 433 0.51 -44.38 -3.97
C GLY A 433 -0.05 -43.10 -4.59
N GLU A 434 -0.90 -42.39 -3.86
CA GLU A 434 -1.51 -41.15 -4.33
C GLU A 434 -0.62 -39.91 -4.12
N LYS A 435 0.35 -40.01 -3.22
CA LYS A 435 1.32 -38.95 -2.95
C LYS A 435 2.21 -38.71 -4.17
N PHE A 436 2.54 -37.45 -4.40
CA PHE A 436 3.50 -37.06 -5.41
C PHE A 436 4.32 -35.86 -4.96
N LEU A 437 5.54 -35.81 -5.49
CA LEU A 437 6.43 -34.67 -5.29
C LEU A 437 6.21 -33.66 -6.38
N ILE A 438 6.19 -32.40 -5.98
CA ILE A 438 6.25 -31.24 -6.87
C ILE A 438 7.61 -30.62 -6.67
N LEU A 439 8.32 -30.37 -7.77
CA LEU A 439 9.61 -29.71 -7.76
C LEU A 439 9.58 -28.45 -8.60
N ARG A 440 10.22 -27.40 -8.09
CA ARG A 440 10.35 -26.11 -8.77
C ARG A 440 11.79 -25.65 -8.69
N ARG A 441 12.35 -25.25 -9.84
CA ARG A 441 13.67 -24.62 -9.85
C ARG A 441 13.62 -23.28 -9.09
N VAL A 442 14.64 -23.02 -8.29
CA VAL A 442 14.83 -21.75 -7.57
C VAL A 442 16.10 -21.06 -8.07
N ASP A 443 16.22 -19.77 -7.76
CA ASP A 443 17.47 -19.03 -7.93
C ASP A 443 18.45 -19.50 -6.83
N SER A 444 19.68 -19.84 -7.20
CA SER A 444 20.68 -20.32 -6.25
C SER A 444 21.05 -19.26 -5.21
N ASP A 445 21.03 -18.00 -5.62
CA ASP A 445 21.42 -16.86 -4.76
C ASP A 445 20.28 -16.46 -3.83
N PHE A 446 19.04 -16.84 -4.17
CA PHE A 446 17.82 -16.48 -3.45
C PHE A 446 16.85 -17.67 -3.34
N ALA A 447 17.36 -18.82 -2.88
CA ALA A 447 16.59 -20.06 -2.84
C ALA A 447 15.34 -19.97 -1.96
N ASP A 448 15.37 -19.14 -0.91
CA ASP A 448 14.24 -18.91 -0.03
C ASP A 448 13.14 -18.00 -0.61
N ALA A 449 13.39 -17.36 -1.77
CA ALA A 449 12.41 -16.50 -2.43
C ALA A 449 11.11 -17.25 -2.78
N ILE A 450 11.19 -18.56 -3.05
CA ILE A 450 10.01 -19.42 -3.30
C ILE A 450 9.06 -19.47 -2.09
N LEU A 451 9.58 -19.24 -0.89
CA LEU A 451 8.83 -19.27 0.37
C LEU A 451 8.18 -17.92 0.69
N LEU A 452 8.47 -16.85 -0.04
CA LEU A 452 7.80 -15.56 0.14
C LEU A 452 6.31 -15.69 -0.24
N GLU A 453 5.44 -14.93 0.43
CA GLU A 453 3.98 -15.01 0.30
C GLU A 453 3.48 -15.10 -1.15
N GLU A 454 3.93 -14.19 -2.02
CA GLU A 454 3.50 -14.15 -3.43
C GLU A 454 3.95 -15.39 -4.22
N ASN A 455 5.21 -15.79 -4.08
CA ASN A 455 5.77 -16.93 -4.82
C ASN A 455 5.18 -18.26 -4.32
N HIS A 456 5.00 -18.39 -3.00
CA HIS A 456 4.38 -19.56 -2.41
C HIS A 456 2.90 -19.69 -2.80
N LEU A 457 2.17 -18.57 -2.91
CA LEU A 457 0.78 -18.59 -3.41
C LEU A 457 0.72 -19.08 -4.86
N ARG A 458 1.64 -18.63 -5.73
CA ARG A 458 1.75 -19.13 -7.12
C ARG A 458 2.06 -20.62 -7.18
N LEU A 459 3.00 -21.08 -6.36
CA LEU A 459 3.33 -22.50 -6.22
C LEU A 459 2.09 -23.33 -5.82
N ARG A 460 1.30 -22.86 -4.84
CA ARG A 460 0.05 -23.52 -4.42
C ARG A 460 -0.98 -23.60 -5.54
N GLN A 461 -1.20 -22.51 -6.27
CA GLN A 461 -2.12 -22.48 -7.41
C GLN A 461 -1.70 -23.44 -8.54
N ALA A 462 -0.40 -23.46 -8.86
CA ALA A 462 0.14 -24.42 -9.84
C ALA A 462 -0.01 -25.87 -9.35
N THR A 463 0.28 -26.12 -8.08
CA THR A 463 0.11 -27.42 -7.41
C THR A 463 -1.32 -27.93 -7.50
N GLU A 464 -2.32 -27.08 -7.25
CA GLU A 464 -3.73 -27.44 -7.39
C GLU A 464 -4.09 -27.85 -8.83
N ARG A 465 -3.64 -27.08 -9.82
CA ARG A 465 -3.86 -27.38 -11.25
C ARG A 465 -3.16 -28.68 -11.68
N ILE A 466 -1.95 -28.91 -11.20
CA ILE A 466 -1.19 -30.16 -11.43
C ILE A 466 -1.94 -31.33 -10.79
N THR A 467 -2.40 -31.17 -9.55
CA THR A 467 -3.17 -32.20 -8.82
C THR A 467 -4.41 -32.61 -9.60
N GLN A 468 -5.15 -31.65 -10.15
CA GLN A 468 -6.34 -31.93 -10.96
C GLN A 468 -6.03 -32.74 -12.22
N GLN A 469 -4.91 -32.47 -12.89
CA GLN A 469 -4.48 -33.22 -14.07
C GLN A 469 -3.94 -34.62 -13.74
N LEU A 470 -3.43 -34.81 -12.52
CA LEU A 470 -2.92 -36.09 -12.03
C LEU A 470 -3.96 -36.90 -11.25
N ARG A 471 -5.24 -36.52 -11.28
CA ARG A 471 -6.33 -37.37 -10.76
C ARG A 471 -6.68 -38.47 -11.77
N PRO A 472 -6.95 -39.71 -11.32
CA PRO A 472 -7.51 -40.72 -12.20
C PRO A 472 -8.85 -40.22 -12.74
N ARG A 473 -9.06 -40.38 -14.06
CA ARG A 473 -10.32 -40.05 -14.73
C ARG A 473 -11.36 -41.14 -14.52
#